data_AF-A0A3N1K0U6-F1
#
_entry.id   AF-A0A3N1K0U6-F1
#
_cell.length_a   1.000
_cell.length_b   1.000
_cell.length_c   1.000
_cell.angle_alpha   90.00
_cell.angle_beta   90.00
_cell.angle_gamma   90.00
#
_symmetry.space_group_name_H-M   'P 1'
#
loop_
_entity.id
_entity.type
_entity.pdbx_description
1 polymer ?
#
loop_
_entity_poly.entity_id
_entity_poly.type
_entity_poly.pdbx_seq_one_letter_code
_entity_poly.pdbx_strand_id
1 'polypeptide(L)'
;MNQAAELIGTARADIGMSTGELAREVGLPVGMIEAYEDGSAAPTRYLLTAVLTAARLRPAIALAVLAAGSERRQHIGSSPTSA
;
A
#
# COMPACT_ATOMS: atom_id res chain seq x y z
N MET A 1 -4.89 1.34 -13.02
CA MET A 1 -5.27 0.90 -11.66
C MET A 1 -4.02 0.88 -10.80
N ASN A 2 -4.11 1.36 -9.56
CA ASN A 2 -2.98 1.39 -8.64
C ASN A 2 -2.93 0.04 -7.91
N GLN A 3 -1.97 -0.82 -8.27
CA GLN A 3 -1.84 -2.18 -7.71
C GLN A 3 -1.75 -2.20 -6.17
N ALA A 4 -1.16 -1.16 -5.56
CA ALA A 4 -1.10 -1.05 -4.11
C ALA A 4 -2.49 -0.83 -3.47
N ALA A 5 -3.36 -0.09 -4.15
CA ALA A 5 -4.71 0.20 -3.68
C ALA A 5 -5.58 -1.06 -3.66
N GLU A 6 -5.55 -1.83 -4.76
CA GLU A 6 -6.25 -3.11 -4.86
C GLU A 6 -5.78 -4.10 -3.80
N LEU A 7 -4.46 -4.22 -3.61
CA LEU A 7 -3.90 -5.15 -2.63
C LEU A 7 -4.22 -4.78 -1.18
N ILE A 8 -4.27 -3.48 -0.84
CA ILE A 8 -4.70 -3.04 0.50
C ILE A 8 -6.16 -3.40 0.73
N GLY A 9 -7.03 -3.14 -0.26
CA GLY A 9 -8.44 -3.51 -0.19
C GLY A 9 -8.67 -5.02 -0.06
N THR A 10 -7.98 -5.83 -0.87
CA THR A 10 -8.03 -7.30 -0.77
C THR A 10 -7.52 -7.79 0.58
N ALA A 11 -6.38 -7.27 1.04
CA ALA A 11 -5.78 -7.65 2.30
C ALA A 11 -6.71 -7.42 3.50
N ARG A 12 -7.39 -6.27 3.50
CA ARG A 12 -8.36 -5.91 4.53
C ARG A 12 -9.60 -6.81 4.47
N ALA A 13 -10.10 -7.09 3.27
CA ALA A 13 -11.26 -7.94 3.07
C ALA A 13 -11.01 -9.39 3.52
N ASP A 14 -9.83 -9.94 3.26
CA ASP A 14 -9.45 -11.32 3.63
C ASP A 14 -9.50 -11.59 5.14
N ILE A 15 -9.26 -10.57 5.95
CA ILE A 15 -9.29 -10.66 7.42
C ILE A 15 -10.60 -10.16 8.03
N GLY A 16 -11.56 -9.76 7.19
CA GLY A 16 -12.87 -9.27 7.63
C GLY A 16 -12.83 -7.91 8.34
N MET A 17 -11.81 -7.09 8.11
CA MET A 17 -11.74 -5.74 8.68
C MET A 17 -12.53 -4.74 7.82
N SER A 18 -13.18 -3.79 8.49
CA SER A 18 -13.64 -2.54 7.88
C SER A 18 -12.46 -1.56 7.72
N THR A 19 -12.61 -0.58 6.82
CA THR A 19 -11.61 0.48 6.60
C THR A 19 -11.29 1.22 7.91
N GLY A 20 -12.31 1.43 8.77
CA GLY A 20 -12.15 2.06 10.08
C GLY A 20 -11.40 1.21 11.11
N GLU A 21 -11.59 -0.11 11.10
CA GLU A 21 -10.84 -1.02 11.96
C GLU A 21 -9.36 -1.08 11.57
N LEU A 22 -9.07 -1.17 10.27
CA LEU A 22 -7.69 -1.12 9.78
C LEU A 22 -7.03 0.21 10.18
N ALA A 23 -7.73 1.33 9.97
CA ALA A 23 -7.25 2.66 10.34
C ALA A 23 -6.90 2.76 11.84
N ARG A 24 -7.76 2.23 12.72
CA ARG A 24 -7.48 2.15 14.17
C ARG A 24 -6.25 1.32 14.47
N GLU A 25 -6.13 0.15 13.85
CA GLU A 25 -5.02 -0.79 14.09
C GLU A 25 -3.68 -0.18 13.69
N VAL A 26 -3.63 0.59 12.60
CA VAL A 26 -2.39 1.25 12.13
C VAL A 26 -2.18 2.66 12.69
N GLY A 27 -3.11 3.17 13.50
CA GLY A 27 -3.04 4.52 14.08
C GLY A 27 -3.15 5.65 13.06
N LEU A 28 -3.93 5.48 12.00
CA LEU A 28 -4.13 6.47 10.95
C LEU A 28 -5.57 6.99 10.89
N PRO A 29 -5.81 8.19 10.33
CA PRO A 29 -7.15 8.64 9.99
C PRO A 29 -7.81 7.73 8.94
N VAL A 30 -9.10 7.46 9.09
CA VAL A 30 -9.88 6.63 8.15
C VAL A 30 -9.78 7.14 6.71
N GLY A 31 -9.95 8.46 6.51
CA GLY A 31 -9.85 9.07 5.18
C GLY A 31 -8.47 8.93 4.52
N MET A 32 -7.41 8.66 5.31
CA MET A 32 -6.10 8.35 4.76
C MET A 32 -6.07 6.94 4.18
N ILE A 33 -6.71 5.97 4.83
CA ILE A 33 -6.84 4.60 4.31
C ILE A 33 -7.72 4.60 3.07
N GLU A 34 -8.85 5.31 3.08
CA GLU A 34 -9.73 5.46 1.92
C GLU A 34 -8.96 5.98 0.69
N ALA A 35 -8.14 7.03 0.89
CA ALA A 35 -7.30 7.58 -0.16
C ALA A 35 -6.24 6.57 -0.70
N TYR A 36 -5.81 5.61 0.11
CA TYR A 36 -4.95 4.54 -0.38
C TYR A 36 -5.72 3.44 -1.11
N GLU A 37 -6.92 3.09 -0.63
CA GLU A 37 -7.79 2.07 -1.22
C GLU A 37 -8.39 2.50 -2.56
N ASP A 38 -8.69 3.79 -2.74
CA ASP A 38 -9.15 4.36 -4.01
C ASP A 38 -7.99 4.74 -4.95
N GLY A 39 -6.75 4.74 -4.43
CA GLY A 39 -5.53 5.05 -5.16
C GLY A 39 -5.29 6.54 -5.43
N SER A 40 -6.07 7.44 -4.84
CA SER A 40 -5.86 8.89 -4.87
C SER A 40 -4.60 9.34 -4.11
N ALA A 41 -4.13 8.50 -3.18
CA ALA A 41 -2.87 8.66 -2.48
C ALA A 41 -1.95 7.44 -2.65
N ALA A 42 -0.65 7.69 -2.53
CA ALA A 42 0.38 6.67 -2.61
C ALA A 42 0.92 6.36 -1.20
N PRO A 43 0.71 5.14 -0.67
CA PRO A 43 1.24 4.77 0.63
C PRO A 43 2.76 4.60 0.54
N THR A 44 3.47 4.98 1.61
CA THR A 44 4.92 4.74 1.70
C THR A 44 5.20 3.28 2.02
N ARG A 45 6.44 2.82 1.76
CA ARG A 45 6.86 1.45 2.10
C ARG A 45 6.70 1.12 3.59
N TYR A 46 7.02 2.09 4.45
CA TYR A 46 6.84 1.95 5.89
C TYR A 46 5.37 1.73 6.23
N LEU A 47 4.48 2.53 5.64
CA LEU A 47 3.05 2.45 5.86
C LEU A 47 2.45 1.14 5.37
N LEU A 48 2.85 0.71 4.17
CA LEU A 48 2.46 -0.59 3.63
C LEU A 48 2.87 -1.70 4.60
N THR A 49 4.08 -1.65 5.14
CA THR A 49 4.55 -2.65 6.12
C THR A 49 3.69 -2.65 7.39
N ALA A 50 3.33 -1.47 7.90
CA ALA A 50 2.46 -1.33 9.07
C ALA A 50 1.06 -1.91 8.81
N VAL A 51 0.44 -1.56 7.68
CA VAL A 51 -0.85 -2.11 7.23
C VAL A 51 -0.80 -3.62 7.11
N LEU A 52 0.24 -4.16 6.48
CA LEU A 52 0.36 -5.61 6.29
C LEU A 52 0.54 -6.37 7.62
N THR A 53 1.24 -5.76 8.57
CA THR A 53 1.47 -6.32 9.91
C THR A 53 0.17 -6.31 10.73
N ALA A 54 -0.53 -5.17 10.75
CA ALA A 54 -1.85 -5.00 11.36
C ALA A 54 -2.85 -6.02 10.81
N ALA A 55 -2.80 -6.23 9.49
CA ALA A 55 -3.64 -7.17 8.79
C ALA A 55 -3.23 -8.64 8.95
N ARG A 56 -2.18 -8.97 9.71
CA ARG A 56 -1.68 -10.35 9.93
C ARG A 56 -1.58 -11.18 8.62
N LEU A 57 -1.17 -10.52 7.55
CA LEU A 57 -1.26 -11.06 6.21
C LEU A 57 -0.32 -12.23 5.95
N ARG A 58 -0.71 -13.05 4.97
CA ARG A 58 0.17 -14.08 4.42
C ARG A 58 1.38 -13.42 3.73
N PRO A 59 2.59 -13.98 3.89
CA PRO A 59 3.83 -13.40 3.32
C PRO A 59 3.76 -13.08 1.82
N ALA A 60 3.06 -13.91 1.04
CA ALA A 60 2.92 -13.70 -0.41
C ALA A 60 2.25 -12.36 -0.77
N ILE A 61 1.24 -11.94 0.00
CA ILE A 61 0.53 -10.66 -0.22
C ILE A 61 1.44 -9.49 0.16
N ALA A 62 2.15 -9.62 1.28
CA ALA A 62 3.11 -8.62 1.73
C ALA A 62 4.23 -8.38 0.70
N LEU A 63 4.76 -9.44 0.09
CA LEU A 63 5.78 -9.35 -0.94
C LEU A 63 5.27 -8.66 -2.22
N ALA A 64 4.07 -9.00 -2.67
CA ALA A 64 3.44 -8.36 -3.84
C ALA A 64 3.27 -6.84 -3.64
N VAL A 65 2.80 -6.44 -2.46
CA VAL A 65 2.63 -5.03 -2.09
C VAL A 65 3.97 -4.28 -2.04
N LEU A 66 4.99 -4.89 -1.44
CA LEU A 66 6.33 -4.29 -1.35
C LEU A 66 7.01 -4.16 -2.73
N ALA A 67 6.80 -5.12 -3.63
CA ALA A 67 7.29 -5.08 -5.00
C ALA A 67 6.65 -3.92 -5.80
N ALA A 68 5.32 -3.81 -5.77
CA ALA A 68 4.60 -2.71 -6.44
C ALA A 68 5.03 -1.31 -5.95
N GLY A 69 5.34 -1.17 -4.65
CA GLY A 69 5.85 0.09 -4.09
C GLY A 69 7.31 0.41 -4.44
N SER A 70 8.13 -0.59 -4.82
CA SER A 70 9.55 -0.40 -5.16
C SER A 70 9.78 -0.02 -6.63
N GLU A 71 8.82 -0.29 -7.52
CA GLU A 71 8.90 0.11 -8.94
C GLU A 71 8.85 1.63 -9.15
N ARG A 72 8.19 2.39 -8.25
CA ARG A 72 8.11 3.86 -8.35
C ARG A 72 9.40 4.62 -8.03
N ARG A 73 10.41 3.99 -7.40
CA ARG A 73 11.73 4.64 -7.18
C ARG A 73 12.69 4.51 -8.36
N GLN A 74 12.40 3.64 -9.32
CA GLN A 74 13.35 3.37 -10.41
C GLN A 74 13.15 4.28 -11.63
N HIS A 75 12.12 5.15 -11.64
CA HIS A 75 11.82 6.04 -12.77
C HIS A 75 12.34 7.49 -12.61
N ILE A 76 13.34 7.70 -11.75
CA ILE A 76 14.08 8.97 -11.63
C ILE A 76 15.58 8.72 -11.84
N GLY A 77 15.96 8.32 -13.06
CA GLY A 77 17.35 7.98 -13.35
C GLY A 77 17.66 7.70 -14.81
N SER A 78 17.01 8.40 -15.75
CA SER A 78 17.38 8.33 -17.16
C SER A 78 17.19 9.70 -17.81
N SER A 79 18.04 10.65 -17.45
CA SER A 79 18.29 11.79 -18.33
C SER A 79 19.17 11.31 -19.48
N PRO A 80 18.78 11.45 -20.75
CA PRO A 80 19.72 11.28 -21.84
C PRO A 80 20.70 12.46 -21.76
N THR A 81 21.95 12.18 -21.43
CA THR A 81 23.06 13.07 -21.77
C THR A 81 23.18 13.07 -23.28
N SER A 82 22.52 14.03 -23.94
CA SER A 82 22.81 14.34 -25.34
C SER A 82 24.08 15.19 -25.38
N ALA A 83 25.09 14.63 -26.04
CA ALA A 83 26.27 15.32 -26.55
C ALA A 83 25.93 16.09 -27.83
#